data_AF-A0AA46YS82-F1
#
_entry.id   AF-A0AA46YS82-F1
#
_cell.length_a   1.000
_cell.length_b   1.000
_cell.length_c   1.000
_cell.angle_alpha   90.00
_cell.angle_beta   90.00
_cell.angle_gamma   90.00
#
_symmetry.space_group_name_H-M   'P 1'
#
loop_
_entity.id
_entity.type
_entity.pdbx_description
1 polymer ?
#
loop_
_entity_poly.entity_id
_entity_poly.type
_entity_poly.pdbx_seq_one_letter_code
_entity_poly.pdbx_strand_id
1 'polypeptide(L)'
;MARTRAIQAAEAQLWLEVLLTYAFSPTPAQQAAQLDLLGVAHDATAYPDDIPDDRLAELLLAWAECYVGGEDWQRLQAKIRQRRSQ
;
A
#
# COMPACT_ATOMS: atom_id res chain seq x y z
N MET A 1 15.36 16.22 4.48
CA MET A 1 14.75 15.44 5.57
C MET A 1 13.48 14.81 5.02
N ALA A 2 13.58 13.61 4.45
CA ALA A 2 12.41 12.90 3.95
C ALA A 2 11.54 12.53 5.16
N ARG A 3 10.26 12.93 5.17
CA ARG A 3 9.30 12.44 6.15
C ARG A 3 9.36 10.92 6.11
N THR A 4 9.67 10.29 7.25
CA THR A 4 9.64 8.84 7.40
C THR A 4 8.25 8.37 6.95
N ARG A 5 8.19 7.67 5.82
CA ARG A 5 6.96 7.04 5.35
C ARG A 5 6.65 5.93 6.35
N ALA A 6 5.40 5.82 6.76
CA ALA A 6 4.96 4.83 7.72
C ALA A 6 3.53 4.43 7.43
N ILE A 7 3.28 3.12 7.52
CA ILE A 7 1.96 2.50 7.46
C ILE A 7 1.74 1.87 8.83
N GLN A 8 0.62 2.19 9.48
CA GLN A 8 0.26 1.56 10.75
C GLN A 8 -0.36 0.18 10.47
N ALA A 9 -0.04 -0.82 11.29
CA ALA A 9 -0.60 -2.18 11.17
C ALA A 9 -2.13 -2.16 11.11
N ALA A 10 -2.78 -1.44 12.02
CA ALA A 10 -4.24 -1.29 12.04
C ALA A 10 -4.84 -0.66 10.77
N GLU A 11 -4.03 -0.01 9.94
CA GLU A 11 -4.45 0.60 8.67
C GLU A 11 -3.97 -0.23 7.45
N ALA A 12 -3.27 -1.35 7.64
CA ALA A 12 -2.61 -2.11 6.58
C ALA A 12 -3.58 -2.57 5.49
N GLN A 13 -4.74 -3.10 5.89
CA GLN A 13 -5.79 -3.52 4.97
C GLN A 13 -6.39 -2.35 4.17
N LEU A 14 -6.56 -1.20 4.82
CA LEU A 14 -7.03 0.02 4.15
C LEU A 14 -6.00 0.55 3.14
N TRP A 15 -4.71 0.47 3.50
CA TRP A 15 -3.61 0.80 2.60
C TRP A 15 -3.53 -0.15 1.41
N LEU A 16 -3.74 -1.45 1.61
CA LEU A 16 -3.76 -2.44 0.54
C LEU A 16 -4.77 -2.06 -0.55
N GLU A 17 -6.01 -1.74 -0.19
CA GLU A 17 -7.03 -1.31 -1.15
C GLU A 17 -6.64 -0.04 -1.92
N VAL A 18 -6.11 0.95 -1.21
CA VAL A 18 -5.75 2.24 -1.80
C VAL A 18 -4.55 2.10 -2.73
N LEU A 19 -3.55 1.30 -2.36
CA LEU A 19 -2.37 1.02 -3.18
C LEU A 19 -2.73 0.18 -4.39
N LEU A 20 -3.63 -0.80 -4.27
CA LEU A 20 -4.15 -1.55 -5.42
C LEU A 20 -4.85 -0.61 -6.40
N THR A 21 -5.73 0.26 -5.91
CA THR A 21 -6.40 1.25 -6.77
C THR A 21 -5.39 2.16 -7.49
N TYR A 22 -4.31 2.55 -6.81
CA TYR A 22 -3.23 3.35 -7.40
C TYR A 22 -2.44 2.57 -8.46
N ALA A 23 -2.01 1.34 -8.16
CA ALA A 23 -1.23 0.50 -9.06
C ALA A 23 -1.97 0.16 -10.36
N PHE A 24 -3.29 0.01 -10.30
CA PHE A 24 -4.15 -0.30 -11.45
C PHE A 24 -4.77 0.95 -12.11
N SER A 25 -4.38 2.16 -11.70
CA SER A 25 -4.81 3.41 -12.36
C SER A 25 -4.16 3.56 -13.75
N PRO A 26 -4.73 4.36 -14.68
CA PRO A 26 -4.27 4.46 -16.08
C PRO A 26 -2.90 5.14 -16.27
N THR A 27 -2.29 5.63 -15.19
CA THR A 27 -0.87 5.98 -15.16
C THR A 27 -0.01 4.72 -15.35
N PRO A 28 1.11 4.76 -16.08
CA PRO A 28 1.96 3.60 -16.26
C PRO A 28 2.68 3.25 -14.94
N ALA A 29 1.97 2.61 -14.01
CA ALA A 29 2.62 1.79 -13.02
C ALA A 29 3.32 0.67 -13.78
N GLN A 30 4.61 0.48 -13.50
CA GLN A 30 5.40 -0.57 -14.14
C GLN A 30 4.71 -1.92 -13.87
N GLN A 31 4.54 -2.77 -14.89
CA GLN A 31 3.87 -4.07 -14.76
C GLN A 31 4.45 -4.93 -13.62
N ALA A 32 5.74 -4.77 -13.33
CA ALA A 32 6.41 -5.36 -12.17
C ALA A 32 5.81 -4.91 -10.83
N ALA A 33 5.54 -3.61 -10.66
CA ALA A 33 4.92 -3.07 -9.44
C ALA A 33 3.50 -3.61 -9.24
N GLN A 34 2.74 -3.78 -10.31
CA GLN A 34 1.39 -4.35 -10.26
C GLN A 34 1.42 -5.82 -9.84
N LEU A 35 2.31 -6.62 -10.43
CA LEU A 35 2.45 -8.03 -10.10
C LEU A 35 2.92 -8.23 -8.66
N ASP A 36 3.88 -7.41 -8.20
CA ASP A 36 4.40 -7.48 -6.84
C ASP A 36 3.30 -7.19 -5.81
N LEU A 37 2.51 -6.11 -6.02
CA LEU A 37 1.41 -5.77 -5.13
C LEU A 37 0.28 -6.81 -5.16
N LEU A 38 0.03 -7.41 -6.33
CA LEU A 38 -0.97 -8.48 -6.47
C LEU A 38 -0.56 -9.73 -5.69
N GLY A 39 0.74 -10.05 -5.66
CA GLY A 39 1.29 -11.15 -4.84
C GLY A 39 1.03 -10.91 -3.35
N VAL A 40 1.37 -9.72 -2.85
CA VAL A 40 1.09 -9.34 -1.45
C VAL A 40 -0.41 -9.39 -1.14
N ALA A 41 -1.26 -8.90 -2.05
CA ALA A 41 -2.72 -8.95 -1.87
C ALA A 41 -3.25 -10.39 -1.85
N HIS A 42 -2.71 -11.25 -2.72
CA HIS A 42 -3.06 -12.66 -2.76
C HIS A 42 -2.67 -13.36 -1.47
N ASP A 43 -1.44 -13.17 -1.00
CA ASP A 43 -0.97 -13.83 0.22
C ASP A 43 -1.75 -13.36 1.44
N ALA A 44 -2.06 -12.06 1.54
CA ALA A 44 -2.87 -11.50 2.61
C ALA A 44 -4.33 -12.00 2.61
N THR A 45 -4.85 -12.45 1.47
CA THR A 45 -6.24 -12.96 1.35
C THR A 45 -6.34 -14.47 1.44
N ALA A 46 -5.35 -15.18 0.89
CA ALA A 46 -5.28 -16.64 0.90
C ALA A 46 -4.70 -17.20 2.20
N TYR A 47 -3.77 -16.47 2.83
CA TYR A 47 -3.04 -16.88 4.03
C TYR A 47 -3.05 -15.77 5.09
N PRO A 48 -4.23 -15.37 5.60
CA PRO A 48 -4.34 -14.28 6.57
C PRO A 48 -3.63 -14.56 7.90
N ASP A 49 -3.50 -15.82 8.30
CA ASP A 49 -2.77 -16.21 9.51
C ASP A 49 -1.23 -16.16 9.33
N ASP A 50 -0.73 -16.26 8.10
CA ASP A 50 0.72 -16.22 7.80
C ASP A 50 1.23 -14.78 7.62
N ILE A 51 0.34 -13.84 7.32
CA ILE A 51 0.67 -12.41 7.14
C ILE A 51 -0.13 -11.57 8.15
N PRO A 52 0.38 -11.38 9.38
CA PRO A 52 -0.23 -10.46 10.33
C PRO A 52 -0.15 -9.02 9.80
N ASP A 53 -1.04 -8.17 10.28
CA ASP A 53 -1.18 -6.77 9.85
C ASP A 53 0.12 -5.96 9.94
N ASP A 54 0.95 -6.22 10.96
CA ASP A 54 2.28 -5.59 11.07
C ASP A 54 3.17 -5.94 9.88
N ARG A 55 3.18 -7.22 9.48
CA ARG A 55 3.97 -7.70 8.35
C ARG A 55 3.41 -7.17 7.03
N LEU A 56 2.09 -7.12 6.90
CA LEU A 56 1.44 -6.52 5.74
C LEU A 56 1.80 -5.03 5.61
N ALA A 57 1.78 -4.28 6.71
CA ALA A 57 2.18 -2.87 6.72
C ALA A 57 3.63 -2.66 6.26
N GLU A 58 4.56 -3.51 6.71
CA GLU A 58 5.96 -3.48 6.26
C GLU A 58 6.09 -3.73 4.75
N LEU A 59 5.41 -4.76 4.23
CA LEU A 59 5.44 -5.11 2.81
C LEU A 59 4.86 -3.99 1.94
N LEU A 60 3.72 -3.42 2.34
CA LEU A 60 3.10 -2.30 1.64
C LEU A 60 3.95 -1.04 1.68
N LEU A 61 4.65 -0.79 2.80
CA LEU A 61 5.55 0.35 2.92
C LEU A 61 6.75 0.19 1.99
N ALA A 62 7.39 -0.99 1.99
CA ALA A 62 8.51 -1.30 1.11
C ALA A 62 8.11 -1.17 -0.38
N TRP A 63 6.94 -1.68 -0.75
CA TRP A 63 6.39 -1.51 -2.09
C TRP A 63 6.21 -0.02 -2.44
N ALA A 64 5.61 0.76 -1.54
CA ALA A 64 5.38 2.18 -1.76
C ALA A 64 6.68 2.99 -1.84
N GLU A 65 7.72 2.61 -1.11
CA GLU A 65 9.04 3.24 -1.22
C GLU A 65 9.68 3.02 -2.59
N CYS A 66 9.52 1.83 -3.17
CA CYS A 66 10.04 1.51 -4.50
C CYS A 66 9.25 2.18 -5.63
N TYR A 67 7.91 2.20 -5.54
CA TYR A 67 7.06 2.52 -6.69
C TYR A 67 6.24 3.81 -6.57
N VAL A 68 6.11 4.38 -5.37
CA VAL A 68 5.30 5.59 -5.14
C VAL A 68 6.22 6.80 -4.96
N GLY A 69 6.06 7.78 -5.85
CA GLY A 69 6.72 9.08 -5.75
C GLY A 69 6.27 9.89 -4.54
N GLY A 70 7.07 10.85 -4.10
CA GLY A 70 6.78 11.65 -2.90
C GLY A 70 5.46 12.45 -2.96
N GLU A 71 5.09 12.97 -4.13
CA GLU A 71 3.83 13.69 -4.33
C GLU A 71 2.62 12.76 -4.29
N ASP A 72 2.69 11.61 -4.96
CA ASP A 72 1.62 10.61 -4.93
C ASP A 72 1.45 10.02 -3.53
N TRP A 73 2.54 9.80 -2.78
CA TRP A 73 2.47 9.37 -1.40
C TRP A 73 1.63 10.33 -0.53
N GLN A 74 1.80 11.64 -0.69
CA GLN A 74 0.99 12.63 0.04
C GLN A 74 -0.49 12.56 -0.34
N ARG A 75 -0.80 12.34 -1.62
CA ARG A 75 -2.18 12.16 -2.11
C ARG A 75 -2.82 10.90 -1.53
N LEU A 76 -2.09 9.79 -1.49
CA LEU A 76 -2.55 8.53 -0.91
C LEU A 76 -2.77 8.67 0.61
N GLN A 77 -1.86 9.31 1.34
CA GLN A 77 -2.06 9.61 2.76
C GLN A 77 -3.31 10.46 3.01
N ALA A 78 -3.60 11.44 2.15
CA ALA A 78 -4.81 12.24 2.26
C ALA A 78 -6.08 11.38 2.07
N LYS A 79 -6.08 10.44 1.10
CA LYS A 79 -7.18 9.49 0.90
C LYS A 79 -7.38 8.56 2.11
N ILE A 80 -6.30 8.03 2.68
CA ILE A 80 -6.36 7.18 3.87
C ILE A 80 -6.94 7.95 5.06
N ARG A 81 -6.47 9.19 5.29
CA ARG A 81 -7.01 10.06 6.35
C ARG A 81 -8.51 10.33 6.18
N GLN A 82 -8.96 10.54 4.94
CA GLN A 82 -10.36 10.74 4.64
C GLN A 82 -11.18 9.48 4.94
N ARG A 83 -10.72 8.31 4.51
CA ARG A 83 -11.40 7.03 4.76
C ARG A 83 -11.43 6.64 6.23
N ARG A 84 -10.40 7.00 7.01
CA ARG A 84 -10.35 6.78 8.46
C ARG A 84 -11.37 7.62 9.24
N SER A 85 -11.78 8.76 8.68
CA SER A 85 -12.73 9.68 9.33
C SER A 85 -14.18 9.45 8.92
N GLN A 86 -14.44 8.53 7.99
CA GLN A 86 -15.79 8.04 7.66
C GLN A 86 -16.18 6.88 8.55
#